data_AF-A0A956C5I3-F1
#
_entry.id   AF-A0A956C5I3-F1
#
_cell.length_a   1.000
_cell.length_b   1.000
_cell.length_c   1.000
_cell.angle_alpha   90.00
_cell.angle_beta   90.00
_cell.angle_gamma   90.00
#
_symmetry.space_group_name_H-M   'P 1'
#
loop_
_entity.id
_entity.type
_entity.pdbx_description
1 polymer ?
#
loop_
_entity_poly.entity_id
_entity_poly.type
_entity_poly.pdbx_seq_one_letter_code
_entity_poly.pdbx_strand_id
1 'polypeptide(L)'
;MNREQATELLEATLPILARTSMALLGDARASKQILETLAERAGTELGKASDADDGRLALFSALRKLCAEHQTLTGPLRRDEAPETARMGKAADARQRLERLRPTERDALVLKLVARLDVDDIAKVCGIDEATARDRLTKALAATSGEGER
;
A
#
# COMPACT_ATOMS: atom_id res chain seq x y z
N MET A 1 -5.53 17.28 15.04
CA MET A 1 -5.31 18.12 13.84
C MET A 1 -6.57 18.92 13.49
N ASN A 2 -6.47 20.15 12.94
CA ASN A 2 -7.64 20.93 12.50
C ASN A 2 -8.10 20.53 11.07
N ARG A 3 -9.27 21.00 10.62
CA ARG A 3 -9.85 20.61 9.32
C ARG A 3 -9.00 21.04 8.12
N GLU A 4 -8.40 22.22 8.17
CA GLU A 4 -7.58 22.77 7.08
C GLU A 4 -6.28 21.95 6.92
N GLN A 5 -5.58 21.71 8.02
CA GLN A 5 -4.40 20.84 8.08
C GLN A 5 -4.72 19.43 7.60
N ALA A 6 -5.90 18.90 7.95
CA ALA A 6 -6.33 17.58 7.50
C ALA A 6 -6.55 17.52 5.98
N THR A 7 -7.16 18.56 5.40
CA THR A 7 -7.33 18.66 3.94
C THR A 7 -5.97 18.75 3.24
N GLU A 8 -5.09 19.63 3.70
CA GLU A 8 -3.76 19.82 3.12
C GLU A 8 -2.94 18.52 3.17
N LEU A 9 -2.96 17.83 4.31
CA LEU A 9 -2.29 16.54 4.46
C LEU A 9 -2.87 15.48 3.51
N LEU A 10 -4.20 15.41 3.39
CA LEU A 10 -4.85 14.46 2.49
C LEU A 10 -4.46 14.74 1.03
N GLU A 11 -4.51 16.00 0.58
CA GLU A 11 -4.14 16.40 -0.77
C GLU A 11 -2.67 16.08 -1.07
N ALA A 12 -1.76 16.38 -0.13
CA ALA A 12 -0.34 16.06 -0.26
C ALA A 12 -0.08 14.54 -0.33
N THR A 13 -0.87 13.74 0.38
CA THR A 13 -0.66 12.28 0.51
C THR A 13 -1.40 11.48 -0.58
N LEU A 14 -2.45 12.03 -1.17
CA LEU A 14 -3.31 11.33 -2.14
C LEU A 14 -2.56 10.70 -3.32
N PRO A 15 -1.58 11.37 -3.98
CA PRO A 15 -0.86 10.76 -5.09
C PRO A 15 -0.07 9.51 -4.72
N ILE A 16 0.46 9.43 -3.49
CA ILE A 16 1.20 8.24 -3.05
C ILE A 16 0.27 7.14 -2.56
N LEU A 17 -0.88 7.49 -1.97
CA LEU A 17 -1.95 6.54 -1.64
C LEU A 17 -2.48 5.87 -2.91
N ALA A 18 -2.72 6.64 -3.98
CA ALA A 18 -3.20 6.12 -5.25
C ALA A 18 -2.21 5.16 -5.93
N ARG A 19 -0.90 5.44 -5.86
CA ARG A 19 0.12 4.52 -6.36
C ARG A 19 0.18 3.24 -5.52
N THR A 20 0.04 3.38 -4.21
CA THR A 20 0.07 2.27 -3.26
C THR A 20 -1.14 1.34 -3.47
N SER A 21 -2.35 1.90 -3.61
CA SER A 21 -3.56 1.11 -3.90
C SER A 21 -3.47 0.40 -5.24
N MET A 22 -2.95 1.06 -6.28
CA MET A 22 -2.71 0.41 -7.57
C MET A 22 -1.70 -0.74 -7.48
N ALA A 23 -0.64 -0.58 -6.69
CA ALA A 23 0.34 -1.64 -6.47
C ALA A 23 -0.24 -2.82 -5.68
N LEU A 24 -1.14 -2.56 -4.73
CA LEU A 24 -1.81 -3.61 -3.95
C LEU A 24 -2.94 -4.29 -4.71
N LEU A 25 -3.65 -3.60 -5.62
CA LEU A 25 -4.88 -4.12 -6.25
C LEU A 25 -4.72 -4.48 -7.73
N GLY A 26 -3.80 -3.84 -8.44
CA GLY A 26 -3.59 -4.07 -9.89
C GLY A 26 -4.74 -3.61 -10.79
N ASP A 27 -5.82 -3.06 -10.23
CA ASP A 27 -7.08 -2.72 -10.89
C ASP A 27 -7.40 -1.24 -10.65
N ALA A 28 -7.51 -0.46 -11.73
CA ALA A 28 -7.75 0.98 -11.67
C ALA A 28 -9.14 1.33 -11.13
N ARG A 29 -10.16 0.52 -11.45
CA ARG A 29 -11.53 0.72 -10.97
C ARG A 29 -11.60 0.44 -9.48
N ALA A 30 -11.03 -0.68 -9.03
CA ALA A 30 -10.97 -1.03 -7.61
C ALA A 30 -10.21 0.03 -6.82
N SER A 31 -9.04 0.45 -7.33
CA SER A 31 -8.24 1.51 -6.70
C SER A 31 -9.02 2.81 -6.55
N LYS A 32 -9.76 3.25 -7.58
CA LYS A 32 -10.60 4.45 -7.50
C LYS A 32 -11.65 4.32 -6.39
N GLN A 33 -12.39 3.19 -6.36
CA GLN A 33 -13.42 2.95 -5.34
C GLN A 33 -12.84 2.96 -3.92
N ILE A 34 -11.68 2.32 -3.71
CA ILE A 34 -11.00 2.34 -2.41
C ILE A 34 -10.60 3.76 -2.00
N LEU A 35 -10.10 4.58 -2.93
CA LEU A 35 -9.70 5.96 -2.62
C LEU A 35 -10.91 6.86 -2.31
N GLU A 36 -12.04 6.66 -2.98
CA GLU A 36 -13.31 7.35 -2.67
C GLU A 36 -13.77 7.00 -1.24
N THR A 37 -13.79 5.71 -0.88
CA THR A 37 -14.10 5.27 0.48
C THR A 37 -13.09 5.78 1.52
N LEU A 38 -11.81 5.86 1.16
CA LEU A 38 -10.79 6.42 2.04
C LEU A 38 -11.02 7.92 2.28
N ALA A 39 -11.38 8.69 1.25
CA ALA A 39 -11.66 10.12 1.36
C ALA A 39 -12.86 10.39 2.29
N GLU A 40 -13.91 9.56 2.21
CA GLU A 40 -15.06 9.63 3.13
C GLU A 40 -14.65 9.37 4.59
N ARG A 41 -13.69 8.48 4.82
CA ARG A 41 -13.17 8.13 6.16
C ARG A 41 -12.07 9.07 6.65
N ALA A 42 -11.42 9.80 5.75
CA ALA A 42 -10.21 10.58 6.04
C ALA A 42 -10.42 11.55 7.20
N GLY A 43 -11.55 12.27 7.25
CA GLY A 43 -11.83 13.20 8.35
C GLY A 43 -11.86 12.52 9.74
N THR A 44 -12.33 11.28 9.82
CA THR A 44 -12.35 10.51 11.06
C THR A 44 -10.96 10.00 11.45
N GLU A 45 -10.19 9.51 10.48
CA GLU A 45 -8.83 9.00 10.73
C GLU A 45 -7.89 10.15 11.12
N LEU A 46 -7.96 11.26 10.40
CA LEU A 46 -7.14 12.45 10.61
C LEU A 46 -7.54 13.25 11.86
N GLY A 47 -8.81 13.16 12.28
CA GLY A 47 -9.28 13.77 13.53
C GLY A 47 -8.66 13.15 14.79
N LYS A 48 -8.23 11.89 14.71
CA LYS A 48 -7.58 11.16 15.82
C LYS A 48 -6.06 11.38 15.86
N ALA A 49 -5.47 11.88 14.78
CA ALA A 49 -4.05 12.04 14.65
C ALA A 49 -3.50 13.15 15.55
N SER A 50 -2.40 12.83 16.22
CA SER A 50 -1.65 13.74 17.07
C SER A 50 -0.91 14.81 16.26
N ASP A 51 -0.28 14.40 15.17
CA ASP A 51 0.45 15.25 14.22
C ASP A 51 0.26 14.79 12.76
N ALA A 52 0.99 15.42 11.83
CA ALA A 52 0.90 15.13 10.41
C ALA A 52 1.47 13.76 10.03
N ASP A 53 2.52 13.30 10.72
CA ASP A 53 3.14 12.01 10.44
C ASP A 53 2.23 10.87 10.91
N ASP A 54 1.68 10.98 12.12
CA ASP A 54 0.65 10.07 12.65
C ASP A 54 -0.58 10.04 11.74
N GLY A 55 -1.02 11.21 11.25
CA GLY A 55 -2.12 11.31 10.28
C GLY A 55 -1.81 10.62 8.95
N ARG A 56 -0.60 10.78 8.42
CA ARG A 56 -0.15 10.09 7.20
C ARG A 56 -0.15 8.57 7.39
N LEU A 57 0.36 8.07 8.52
CA LEU A 57 0.37 6.63 8.83
C LEU A 57 -1.03 6.07 9.04
N ALA A 58 -1.95 6.85 9.63
CA ALA A 58 -3.36 6.48 9.75
C ALA A 58 -4.02 6.30 8.37
N LEU A 59 -3.76 7.18 7.41
CA LEU A 59 -4.26 7.05 6.03
C LEU A 59 -3.73 5.78 5.36
N PHE A 60 -2.44 5.45 5.50
CA PHE A 60 -1.89 4.19 4.97
C PHE A 60 -2.48 2.95 5.65
N SER A 61 -2.71 3.02 6.96
CA SER A 61 -3.34 1.94 7.72
C SER A 61 -4.76 1.68 7.24
N ALA A 62 -5.55 2.74 7.03
CA ALA A 62 -6.90 2.66 6.50
C ALA A 62 -6.92 2.13 5.06
N LEU A 63 -6.04 2.66 4.20
CA LEU A 63 -5.89 2.19 2.81
C LEU A 63 -5.59 0.69 2.75
N ARG A 64 -4.60 0.23 3.53
CA ARG A 64 -4.18 -1.17 3.56
C ARG A 64 -5.33 -2.10 3.94
N LYS A 65 -6.11 -1.73 4.97
CA LYS A 65 -7.28 -2.50 5.42
C LYS A 65 -8.34 -2.59 4.32
N LEU A 66 -8.67 -1.47 3.70
CA LEU A 66 -9.63 -1.41 2.59
C LEU A 66 -9.18 -2.29 1.40
N CYS A 67 -7.90 -2.25 1.03
CA CYS A 67 -7.35 -3.11 -0.02
C CYS A 67 -7.42 -4.60 0.34
N ALA A 68 -7.08 -4.96 1.58
CA ALA A 68 -7.14 -6.35 2.05
C ALA A 68 -8.58 -6.90 2.11
N GLU A 69 -9.54 -6.08 2.56
CA GLU A 69 -10.96 -6.40 2.54
C GLU A 69 -11.45 -6.64 1.10
N HIS A 70 -11.10 -5.74 0.17
CA HIS A 70 -11.45 -5.91 -1.24
C HIS A 70 -10.88 -7.20 -1.83
N GLN A 71 -9.60 -7.50 -1.62
CA GLN A 71 -8.97 -8.72 -2.12
C GLN A 71 -9.59 -10.00 -1.54
N THR A 72 -10.06 -9.95 -0.30
CA THR A 72 -10.79 -11.08 0.33
C THR A 72 -12.09 -11.37 -0.41
N LEU A 73 -12.77 -10.32 -0.89
CA LEU A 73 -14.05 -10.44 -1.60
C LEU A 73 -13.88 -10.77 -3.09
N THR A 74 -12.86 -10.24 -3.75
CA THR A 74 -12.68 -10.36 -5.20
C THR A 74 -11.71 -11.43 -5.65
N GLY A 75 -10.97 -12.05 -4.73
CA GLY A 75 -9.88 -12.97 -5.06
C GLY A 75 -8.58 -12.24 -5.44
N PRO A 76 -7.59 -12.98 -5.99
CA PRO A 76 -6.25 -12.44 -6.27
C PRO A 76 -6.27 -11.31 -7.31
N LEU A 77 -5.15 -10.58 -7.39
CA LEU A 77 -4.90 -9.46 -8.30
C LEU A 77 -5.48 -9.72 -9.70
N ARG A 78 -6.41 -8.87 -10.15
CA ARG A 78 -6.93 -8.97 -11.52
C ARG A 78 -5.82 -8.56 -12.49
N ARG A 79 -5.61 -9.38 -13.51
CA ARG A 79 -4.75 -9.08 -14.66
C ARG A 79 -5.47 -8.10 -15.57
N ASP A 80 -5.55 -6.84 -15.16
CA ASP A 80 -5.93 -5.81 -16.11
C ASP A 80 -4.79 -5.66 -17.14
N GLU A 81 -5.15 -5.48 -18.41
CA GLU A 81 -4.22 -5.14 -19.49
C GLU A 81 -3.62 -3.76 -19.19
N ALA A 82 -2.62 -3.73 -18.32
CA ALA A 82 -1.96 -2.48 -18.02
C ALA A 82 -1.27 -1.96 -19.28
N PRO A 83 -1.40 -0.66 -19.58
CA PRO A 83 -0.77 -0.09 -20.74
C PRO A 83 0.75 -0.31 -20.64
N GLU A 84 1.31 -1.01 -21.63
CA GLU A 84 2.75 -1.09 -21.81
C GLU A 84 3.25 0.32 -22.16
N THR A 85 3.99 0.95 -21.25
CA THR A 85 4.68 2.20 -21.55
C THR A 85 6.16 1.92 -21.72
N ALA A 86 6.80 2.61 -22.68
CA ALA A 86 8.22 2.45 -23.02
C ALA A 86 9.19 2.64 -21.83
N ARG A 87 8.73 3.18 -20.70
CA ARG A 87 9.53 3.48 -19.51
C ARG A 87 9.44 2.43 -18.39
N MET A 88 8.42 1.56 -18.40
CA MET A 88 8.11 0.66 -17.27
C MET A 88 8.55 -0.80 -17.48
N GLY A 89 8.94 -1.20 -18.69
CA GLY A 89 9.00 -2.62 -19.03
C GLY A 89 7.62 -3.29 -18.84
N LYS A 90 7.57 -4.63 -18.80
CA LYS A 90 6.30 -5.34 -18.57
C LYS A 90 5.90 -5.18 -17.11
N ALA A 91 5.03 -4.22 -16.80
CA ALA A 91 4.39 -4.10 -15.48
C ALA A 91 3.72 -5.42 -15.03
N ALA A 92 3.35 -6.27 -16.00
CA ALA A 92 2.92 -7.65 -15.78
C ALA A 92 3.94 -8.50 -15.00
N ASP A 93 5.24 -8.37 -15.26
CA ASP A 93 6.29 -9.16 -14.62
C ASP A 93 6.45 -8.78 -13.14
N ALA A 94 6.37 -7.48 -12.82
CA ALA A 94 6.40 -7.00 -11.44
C ALA A 94 5.16 -7.48 -10.66
N ARG A 95 3.97 -7.41 -11.26
CA ARG A 95 2.74 -7.93 -10.63
C ARG A 95 2.81 -9.44 -10.40
N GLN A 96 3.31 -10.20 -11.37
CA GLN A 96 3.46 -11.65 -11.23
C GLN A 96 4.41 -12.02 -10.08
N ARG A 97 5.49 -11.27 -9.88
CA ARG A 97 6.38 -11.47 -8.72
C ARG A 97 5.68 -11.16 -7.40
N LEU A 98 4.89 -10.08 -7.34
CA LEU A 98 4.12 -9.73 -6.14
C LEU A 98 3.02 -10.75 -5.82
N GLU A 99 2.39 -11.38 -6.82
CA GLU A 99 1.40 -12.44 -6.63
C GLU A 99 1.96 -13.68 -5.93
N ARG A 100 3.27 -13.96 -6.07
CA ARG A 100 3.92 -15.11 -5.43
C ARG A 100 4.23 -14.90 -3.95
N LEU A 101 4.16 -13.65 -3.47
CA LEU A 101 4.43 -13.32 -2.08
C LEU A 101 3.22 -13.62 -1.19
N ARG A 102 3.46 -13.91 0.09
CA ARG A 102 2.37 -13.94 1.07
C ARG A 102 1.76 -12.54 1.17
N PRO A 103 0.44 -12.39 1.43
CA PRO A 103 -0.20 -11.08 1.50
C PRO A 103 0.51 -10.10 2.44
N THR A 104 1.00 -10.58 3.60
CA THR A 104 1.71 -9.77 4.58
C THR A 104 3.12 -9.34 4.17
N GLU A 105 3.81 -10.15 3.36
CA GLU A 105 5.12 -9.82 2.78
C GLU A 105 4.98 -8.82 1.64
N ARG A 106 3.96 -9.01 0.80
CA ARG A 106 3.59 -8.09 -0.27
C ARG A 106 3.23 -6.71 0.28
N ASP A 107 2.42 -6.64 1.34
CA ASP A 107 2.09 -5.39 2.03
C ASP A 107 3.37 -4.67 2.47
N ALA A 108 4.27 -5.36 3.18
CA ALA A 108 5.52 -4.77 3.66
C ALA A 108 6.41 -4.26 2.51
N LEU A 109 6.52 -5.03 1.42
CA LEU A 109 7.32 -4.64 0.26
C LEU A 109 6.74 -3.43 -0.48
N VAL A 110 5.42 -3.39 -0.68
CA VAL A 110 4.75 -2.26 -1.35
C VAL A 110 4.82 -1.00 -0.48
N LEU A 111 4.63 -1.12 0.84
CA LEU A 111 4.79 0.01 1.76
C LEU A 111 6.24 0.55 1.75
N LYS A 112 7.25 -0.33 1.64
CA LYS A 112 8.64 0.11 1.53
C LYS A 112 8.95 0.77 0.19
N LEU A 113 8.64 0.11 -0.92
CA LEU A 113 9.10 0.53 -2.24
C LEU A 113 8.22 1.62 -2.87
N VAL A 114 6.91 1.56 -2.65
CA VAL A 114 5.95 2.51 -3.23
C VAL A 114 5.64 3.62 -2.26
N ALA A 115 5.22 3.30 -1.03
CA ALA A 115 4.86 4.32 -0.03
C ALA A 115 6.08 4.99 0.65
N ARG A 116 7.29 4.45 0.42
CA ARG A 116 8.56 4.94 0.97
C ARG A 116 8.55 5.04 2.50
N LEU A 117 7.86 4.11 3.16
CA LEU A 117 7.85 4.03 4.61
C LEU A 117 9.10 3.31 5.13
N ASP A 118 9.57 3.71 6.30
CA ASP A 118 10.61 3.00 7.02
C ASP A 118 10.03 1.83 7.82
N VAL A 119 10.90 0.97 8.35
CA VAL A 119 10.48 -0.32 8.92
C VAL A 119 9.60 -0.14 10.16
N ASP A 120 9.89 0.88 10.96
CA ASP A 120 9.10 1.29 12.11
C ASP A 120 7.71 1.81 11.71
N ASP A 121 7.62 2.59 10.64
CA ASP A 121 6.35 3.07 10.09
C ASP A 121 5.53 1.93 9.46
N ILE A 122 6.18 0.98 8.78
CA ILE A 122 5.53 -0.24 8.31
C ILE A 122 4.96 -1.02 9.50
N ALA A 123 5.70 -1.11 10.60
CA ALA A 123 5.24 -1.78 11.81
C ALA A 123 3.97 -1.13 12.36
N LYS A 124 3.95 0.22 12.47
CA LYS A 124 2.77 0.99 12.88
C LYS A 124 1.58 0.77 11.93
N VAL A 125 1.79 0.88 10.62
CA VAL A 125 0.75 0.71 9.60
C VAL A 125 0.15 -0.71 9.55
N CYS A 126 1.00 -1.71 9.80
CA CYS A 126 0.58 -3.09 9.84
C CYS A 126 0.01 -3.52 11.21
N GLY A 127 0.23 -2.74 12.27
CA GLY A 127 -0.16 -3.09 13.65
C GLY A 127 0.65 -4.26 14.20
N ILE A 128 1.96 -4.28 13.97
CA ILE A 128 2.90 -5.33 14.38
C ILE A 128 4.15 -4.71 15.01
N ASP A 129 5.01 -5.53 15.60
CA ASP A 129 6.34 -5.07 16.05
C ASP A 129 7.32 -4.91 14.89
N GLU A 130 8.36 -4.10 15.11
CA GLU A 130 9.36 -3.76 14.09
C GLU A 130 10.20 -4.97 13.64
N ALA A 131 10.44 -5.95 14.52
CA ALA A 131 11.19 -7.15 14.15
C ALA A 131 10.37 -8.01 13.18
N THR A 132 9.07 -8.16 13.41
CA THR A 132 8.14 -8.84 12.49
C THR A 132 8.02 -8.08 11.15
N ALA A 133 7.99 -6.74 11.18
CA ALA A 133 7.97 -5.94 9.95
C ALA A 133 9.26 -6.15 9.12
N ARG A 134 10.42 -6.12 9.78
CA ARG A 134 11.73 -6.38 9.17
C ARG A 134 11.83 -7.78 8.57
N ASP A 135 11.38 -8.81 9.28
CA ASP A 135 11.37 -10.19 8.79
C ASP A 135 10.53 -10.34 7.53
N ARG A 136 9.30 -9.78 7.52
CA ARG A 136 8.41 -9.80 6.34
C ARG A 136 9.04 -9.11 5.15
N LEU A 137 9.63 -7.93 5.35
CA LEU A 137 10.29 -7.18 4.29
C LEU A 137 11.50 -7.95 3.73
N THR A 138 12.31 -8.55 4.61
CA THR A 138 13.49 -9.34 4.22
C THR A 138 13.10 -10.54 3.38
N LYS A 139 12.07 -11.30 3.80
CA LYS A 139 11.54 -12.44 3.04
C LYS A 139 10.99 -12.01 1.68
N ALA A 140 10.26 -10.89 1.64
CA ALA A 140 9.73 -10.34 0.39
C ALA A 140 10.85 -9.94 -0.59
N LEU A 141 11.90 -9.29 -0.09
CA LEU A 141 13.07 -8.91 -0.91
C LEU A 141 13.80 -10.15 -1.42
N ALA A 142 14.07 -11.14 -0.57
CA ALA A 142 14.73 -12.38 -0.99
C ALA A 142 13.93 -13.11 -2.09
N ALA A 143 12.62 -13.20 -1.94
CA ALA A 143 11.73 -13.84 -2.91
C ALA A 143 11.62 -13.07 -4.25
N THR A 144 11.88 -11.76 -4.27
CA THR A 144 11.77 -10.93 -5.48
C THR A 144 13.09 -10.65 -6.20
N SER A 145 14.22 -10.78 -5.49
CA SER A 145 15.59 -10.63 -6.02
C SER A 145 16.09 -11.83 -6.84
N GLY A 146 15.33 -12.93 -6.91
CA GLY A 146 15.71 -14.10 -7.72
C GLY A 146 16.80 -14.98 -7.10
N GLU A 147 17.16 -14.78 -5.83
CA GLU A 147 18.17 -15.59 -5.12
C GLU A 147 17.62 -16.92 -4.56
N GLY A 148 16.34 -17.23 -4.81
CA GLY A 148 15.67 -18.45 -4.34
C GLY A 148 15.51 -19.58 -5.36
N GLU A 149 16.02 -19.44 -6.58
CA GLU A 149 16.10 -20.52 -7.58
C GLU A 149 17.53 -21.04 -7.64
N ARG A 150 17.91 -21.89 -6.67
CA ARG A 150 19.00 -22.86 -6.78
C ARG A 150 18.63 -24.13 -6.06
#